data_AF-A0A1V5GLM6-F1
#
_entry.id   AF-A0A1V5GLM6-F1
#
_cell.length_a   1.000
_cell.length_b   1.000
_cell.length_c   1.000
_cell.angle_alpha   90.00
_cell.angle_beta   90.00
_cell.angle_gamma   90.00
#
_symmetry.space_group_name_H-M   'P 1'
#
loop_
_entity.id
_entity.type
_entity.pdbx_description
1 polymer ?
#
loop_
_entity_poly.entity_id
_entity_poly.type
_entity_poly.pdbx_seq_one_letter_code
_entity_poly.pdbx_strand_id
1 'polypeptide(L)'
;MTESVKLLDAFRLNLKFLMFERGLTQQELGERMGGLSRQNVSLLFKDGKELNTGTIAKVAKALDVEETDLIDPNFKAKYYTKKD
;
A
#
# COMPACT_ATOMS: atom_id res chain seq x y z
N MET A 1 -5.88 -20.84 0.66
CA MET A 1 -5.10 -19.59 0.45
C MET A 1 -3.68 -19.83 0.92
N THR A 2 -2.69 -19.62 0.06
CA THR A 2 -1.27 -19.64 0.44
C THR A 2 -0.92 -18.36 1.19
N GLU A 3 0.13 -18.38 2.00
CA GLU A 3 0.61 -17.23 2.80
C GLU A 3 0.94 -16.01 1.91
N SER A 4 1.52 -16.25 0.74
CA SER A 4 1.82 -15.21 -0.27
C SER A 4 0.60 -14.44 -0.76
N VAL A 5 -0.54 -15.12 -0.94
CA VAL A 5 -1.79 -14.48 -1.37
C VAL A 5 -2.31 -13.53 -0.28
N LYS A 6 -2.22 -13.94 0.99
CA LYS A 6 -2.65 -13.10 2.12
C LYS A 6 -1.83 -11.81 2.24
N LEU A 7 -0.51 -11.87 2.00
CA LEU A 7 0.37 -10.69 2.06
C LEU A 7 0.09 -9.69 0.93
N LEU A 8 -0.17 -10.18 -0.29
CA LEU A 8 -0.53 -9.33 -1.43
C LEU A 8 -1.88 -8.64 -1.21
N ASP A 9 -2.85 -9.37 -0.68
CA ASP A 9 -4.17 -8.82 -0.37
C ASP A 9 -4.07 -7.78 0.75
N ALA A 10 -3.28 -8.04 1.80
CA ALA A 10 -3.00 -7.09 2.86
C ALA A 10 -2.35 -5.81 2.31
N PHE A 11 -1.32 -5.94 1.47
CA PHE A 11 -0.68 -4.82 0.78
C PHE A 11 -1.67 -3.92 0.06
N ARG A 12 -2.50 -4.49 -0.81
CA ARG A 12 -3.44 -3.71 -1.63
C ARG A 12 -4.49 -3.03 -0.76
N LEU A 13 -4.99 -3.72 0.25
CA LEU A 13 -5.99 -3.18 1.16
C LEU A 13 -5.44 -2.03 2.01
N ASN A 14 -4.24 -2.21 2.56
CA ASN A 14 -3.58 -1.23 3.42
C ASN A 14 -3.14 -0.01 2.62
N LEU A 15 -2.59 -0.20 1.42
CA LEU A 15 -2.26 0.91 0.51
C LEU A 15 -3.51 1.73 0.15
N LYS A 16 -4.61 1.07 -0.24
CA LYS A 16 -5.86 1.75 -0.57
C LYS A 16 -6.40 2.54 0.61
N PHE A 17 -6.32 1.96 1.81
CA PHE A 17 -6.76 2.60 3.04
C PHE A 17 -5.89 3.82 3.41
N LEU A 18 -4.56 3.69 3.39
CA LEU A 18 -3.64 4.81 3.64
C LEU A 18 -3.85 5.97 2.65
N MET A 19 -4.10 5.66 1.38
CA MET A 19 -4.44 6.68 0.40
C MET A 19 -5.74 7.38 0.73
N PHE A 20 -6.78 6.62 1.11
CA PHE A 20 -8.08 7.19 1.48
C PHE A 20 -7.98 8.10 2.72
N GLU A 21 -7.35 7.64 3.80
CA GLU A 21 -7.21 8.42 5.05
C GLU A 21 -6.43 9.73 4.84
N ARG A 22 -5.52 9.75 3.85
CA ARG A 22 -4.68 10.91 3.55
C ARG A 22 -5.19 11.73 2.37
N GLY A 23 -6.34 11.39 1.80
CA GLY A 23 -6.90 12.07 0.63
C GLY A 23 -6.00 11.99 -0.61
N LEU A 24 -5.16 10.96 -0.74
CA LEU A 24 -4.21 10.80 -1.84
C LEU A 24 -4.84 10.12 -3.05
N THR A 25 -4.64 10.73 -4.21
CA THR A 25 -4.89 10.11 -5.51
C THR A 25 -3.72 9.20 -5.94
N GLN A 26 -3.98 8.33 -6.92
CA GLN A 26 -2.93 7.49 -7.50
C GLN A 26 -1.84 8.30 -8.22
N GLN A 27 -2.19 9.48 -8.76
CA GLN A 27 -1.23 10.36 -9.41
C GLN A 27 -0.27 10.96 -8.38
N GLU A 28 -0.80 11.48 -7.26
CA GLU A 28 0.03 12.05 -6.19
C GLU A 28 0.90 10.99 -5.51
N LEU A 29 0.40 9.76 -5.33
CA LEU A 29 1.24 8.66 -4.88
C LEU A 29 2.39 8.40 -5.87
N GLY A 30 2.10 8.42 -7.18
CA GLY A 30 3.11 8.22 -8.21
C GLY A 30 4.20 9.28 -8.16
N GLU A 31 3.81 10.54 -7.99
CA GLU A 31 4.73 11.67 -7.78
C GLU A 31 5.62 11.46 -6.56
N ARG A 32 5.05 11.07 -5.42
CA ARG A 32 5.80 10.76 -4.19
C ARG A 32 6.73 9.55 -4.33
N MET A 33 6.39 8.60 -5.20
CA MET A 33 7.23 7.44 -5.53
C MET A 33 8.37 7.77 -6.51
N GLY A 34 8.59 9.06 -6.83
CA GLY A 34 9.65 9.52 -7.73
C GLY A 34 9.18 9.81 -9.15
N GLY A 35 7.95 10.32 -9.31
CA GLY A 35 7.42 10.75 -10.62
C GLY A 35 6.83 9.62 -11.48
N LEU A 36 6.29 8.56 -10.86
CA LEU A 36 5.56 7.53 -11.58
C LEU A 36 4.22 8.07 -12.09
N SER A 37 3.78 7.55 -13.25
CA SER A 37 2.45 7.85 -13.78
C SER A 37 1.35 7.23 -12.92
N ARG A 38 0.14 7.80 -12.99
CA ARG A 38 -1.08 7.19 -12.44
C ARG A 38 -1.25 5.74 -12.88
N GLN A 39 -0.94 5.41 -14.13
CA GLN A 39 -1.07 4.06 -14.68
C GLN A 39 -0.12 3.09 -13.98
N ASN A 40 1.13 3.49 -13.72
CA ASN A 40 2.10 2.69 -12.97
C ASN A 40 1.59 2.37 -11.57
N VAL A 41 0.97 3.34 -10.89
CA VAL A 41 0.39 3.14 -9.56
C VAL A 41 -0.84 2.26 -9.60
N SER A 42 -1.70 2.41 -10.62
CA SER A 42 -2.88 1.56 -10.81
C SER A 42 -2.53 0.06 -10.90
N LEU A 43 -1.38 -0.27 -11.50
CA LEU A 43 -0.90 -1.66 -11.59
C LEU A 43 -0.62 -2.30 -10.22
N LEU A 44 -0.36 -1.51 -9.17
CA LEU A 44 -0.15 -2.03 -7.81
C LEU A 44 -1.42 -2.67 -7.25
N PHE A 45 -2.59 -2.25 -7.72
CA PHE A 45 -3.89 -2.75 -7.28
C PHE A 45 -4.44 -3.87 -8.17
N LYS A 46 -3.74 -4.20 -9.26
CA LYS A 46 -4.21 -5.20 -10.22
C LYS A 46 -4.03 -6.62 -9.66
N ASP A 47 -5.09 -7.41 -9.72
CA ASP A 47 -5.03 -8.83 -9.35
C ASP A 47 -4.04 -9.60 -10.24
N GLY A 48 -3.37 -10.60 -9.63
CA GLY A 48 -2.33 -11.39 -10.29
C GLY A 48 -1.02 -10.64 -10.56
N LYS A 49 -0.89 -9.35 -10.23
CA LYS A 49 0.39 -8.65 -10.30
C LYS A 49 1.27 -9.06 -9.11
N GLU A 50 2.43 -9.63 -9.41
CA GLU A 50 3.48 -9.84 -8.41
C GLU A 50 4.06 -8.50 -7.95
N LEU A 51 4.23 -8.37 -6.64
CA LEU A 51 4.93 -7.26 -6.01
C LEU A 51 6.29 -7.76 -5.53
N ASN A 52 7.34 -7.03 -5.90
CA ASN A 52 8.66 -7.24 -5.33
C ASN A 52 8.86 -6.35 -4.11
N THR A 53 9.79 -6.75 -3.24
CA THR A 53 10.17 -6.02 -2.02
C THR A 53 10.57 -4.57 -2.31
N GLY A 54 11.28 -4.33 -3.42
CA GLY A 54 11.66 -2.96 -3.82
C GLY A 54 10.46 -2.04 -4.09
N THR A 55 9.34 -2.58 -4.56
CA THR A 55 8.10 -1.82 -4.75
C THR A 55 7.47 -1.48 -3.40
N ILE A 56 7.43 -2.45 -2.48
CA ILE A 56 6.90 -2.26 -1.12
C ILE A 56 7.70 -1.16 -0.41
N ALA A 57 9.04 -1.24 -0.44
CA ALA A 57 9.93 -0.24 0.14
C ALA A 57 9.70 1.18 -0.44
N LYS A 58 9.50 1.30 -1.75
CA LYS A 58 9.21 2.60 -2.39
C LYS A 58 7.88 3.18 -1.95
N VAL A 59 6.84 2.35 -1.84
CA VAL A 59 5.51 2.78 -1.37
C VAL A 59 5.59 3.17 0.10
N ALA A 60 6.25 2.37 0.94
CA ALA A 60 6.43 2.63 2.36
C ALA A 60 7.11 3.99 2.58
N LYS A 61 8.22 4.22 1.86
CA LYS A 61 8.93 5.52 1.87
C LYS A 61 8.06 6.68 1.37
N ALA A 62 7.31 6.51 0.28
CA ALA A 62 6.44 7.55 -0.27
C ALA A 62 5.29 7.94 0.68
N LEU A 63 4.90 7.00 1.55
CA LEU A 63 3.85 7.18 2.54
C LEU A 63 4.39 7.41 3.96
N ASP A 64 5.70 7.45 4.17
CA ASP A 64 6.29 7.61 5.51
C ASP A 64 5.69 6.61 6.53
N VAL A 65 5.72 5.32 6.17
CA VAL A 65 5.28 4.19 7.01
C VAL A 65 6.31 3.07 6.94
N GLU A 66 6.23 2.11 7.84
CA GLU A 66 7.08 0.91 7.80
C GLU A 66 6.64 -0.03 6.67
N GLU A 67 7.57 -0.80 6.09
CA GLU A 67 7.20 -1.83 5.10
C GLU A 67 6.24 -2.87 5.67
N THR A 68 6.42 -3.20 6.95
CA THR A 68 5.58 -4.15 7.69
C THR A 68 4.14 -3.68 7.79
N ASP A 69 3.90 -2.37 7.84
CA ASP A 69 2.56 -1.80 7.90
C ASP A 69 1.77 -2.05 6.62
N LEU A 70 2.44 -2.02 5.48
CA LEU A 70 1.79 -2.30 4.21
C LEU A 70 1.34 -3.75 4.14
N ILE A 71 2.11 -4.70 4.67
CA ILE A 71 1.81 -6.14 4.55
C ILE A 71 1.11 -6.75 5.78
N ASP A 72 0.89 -5.99 6.85
CA ASP A 72 0.25 -6.46 8.08
C ASP A 72 -1.25 -6.72 7.85
N PRO A 73 -1.74 -7.97 7.94
CA PRO A 73 -3.17 -8.26 7.82
C PRO A 73 -4.03 -7.60 8.91
N ASN A 74 -3.43 -7.19 10.02
CA ASN A 74 -4.09 -6.55 11.16
C ASN A 74 -3.88 -5.03 11.20
N PHE A 75 -3.34 -4.43 10.12
CA PHE A 75 -2.96 -3.01 10.06
C PHE A 75 -4.05 -2.06 10.59
N LYS A 76 -5.31 -2.20 10.12
CA LYS A 76 -6.41 -1.33 10.58
C LYS A 76 -6.67 -1.44 12.08
N ALA A 77 -6.62 -2.64 12.64
CA ALA A 77 -6.81 -2.86 14.07
C ALA A 77 -5.65 -2.26 14.88
N LYS A 78 -4.41 -2.33 14.39
CA LYS A 78 -3.22 -1.79 15.03
C LYS A 78 -3.20 -0.25 15.08
N TYR A 79 -3.61 0.41 13.99
CA TYR A 79 -3.43 1.86 13.85
C TYR A 79 -4.67 2.71 14.14
N TYR A 80 -5.87 2.12 14.15
CA TYR A 80 -7.12 2.91 14.17
C TYR A 80 -8.21 2.38 15.12
N THR A 81 -7.87 1.50 16.08
CA THR A 81 -8.76 1.18 17.23
C THR A 81 -8.73 2.20 18.37
N LYS A 82 -8.13 3.38 18.17
CA LYS A 82 -8.31 4.52 19.08
C LYS A 82 -9.14 5.61 18.42
N LYS A 83 -10.46 5.51 18.58
CA LYS A 83 -11.32 6.69 18.76
C LYS A 83 -12.12 6.43 20.03
N ASP A 84 -11.62 6.99 21.13
CA ASP A 84 -12.49 7.45 22.21
C ASP A 84 -13.46 8.50 21.66
#